data_AF-A0A382MS57-F1
#
_entry.id   AF-A0A382MS57-F1
#
_cell.length_a   1.000
_cell.length_b   1.000
_cell.length_c   1.000
_cell.angle_alpha   90.00
_cell.angle_beta   90.00
_cell.angle_gamma   90.00
#
_symmetry.space_group_name_H-M   'P 1'
#
loop_
_entity.id
_entity.type
_entity.pdbx_description
1 polymer ?
#
loop_
_entity_poly.entity_id
_entity_poly.type
_entity_poly.pdbx_seq_one_letter_code
_entity_poly.pdbx_strand_id
1 'polypeptide(L)'
;MYEELVKQVEEFRDYDLKRMALRWLKKVPEEDWEQFKPGRGGDFELFNEISTFARKYFLQLADGIDDMSPDEITALAKEIRKRKNRKIVD
;
A
#
# COMPACT_ATOMS: atom_id res chain seq x y z
N MET A 1 -0.62 -4.33 15.98
CA MET A 1 -1.12 -3.40 14.95
C MET A 1 -1.85 -4.09 13.79
N TYR A 2 -1.26 -5.12 13.18
CA TYR A 2 -1.83 -5.82 12.02
C TYR A 2 -3.30 -6.27 12.20
N GLU A 3 -3.60 -6.99 13.29
CA GLU A 3 -4.96 -7.49 13.56
C GLU A 3 -6.01 -6.36 13.66
N GLU A 4 -5.61 -5.21 14.19
CA GLU A 4 -6.48 -4.04 14.30
C GLU A 4 -6.81 -3.47 12.92
N LEU A 5 -5.80 -3.35 12.05
CA LEU A 5 -6.00 -2.93 10.66
C LEU A 5 -6.91 -3.88 9.90
N VAL A 6 -6.74 -5.20 10.09
CA VAL A 6 -7.63 -6.19 9.49
C VAL A 6 -9.07 -5.97 9.96
N LYS A 7 -9.30 -5.76 11.26
CA LYS A 7 -10.64 -5.47 11.80
C LYS A 7 -11.24 -4.19 11.21
N GLN A 8 -10.48 -3.10 11.16
CA GLN A 8 -10.95 -1.83 10.58
C GLN A 8 -11.29 -1.98 9.10
N VAL A 9 -10.45 -2.67 8.33
CA VAL A 9 -10.69 -2.92 6.91
C VAL A 9 -11.89 -3.85 6.68
N GLU A 10 -12.11 -4.83 7.57
CA GLU A 10 -13.28 -5.70 7.50
C GLU A 10 -14.60 -4.92 7.66
N GLU A 11 -14.57 -3.76 8.33
CA GLU A 11 -15.71 -2.87 8.54
C GLU A 11 -15.96 -1.87 7.39
N PHE A 12 -15.11 -1.87 6.35
CA PHE A 12 -15.30 -0.99 5.18
C PHE A 12 -16.65 -1.24 4.52
N ARG A 13 -17.32 -0.14 4.17
CA ARG A 13 -18.63 -0.15 3.50
C ARG A 13 -18.52 -0.49 2.02
N ASP A 14 -17.41 -0.08 1.41
CA ASP A 14 -17.10 -0.39 0.01
C ASP A 14 -16.37 -1.73 -0.10
N TYR A 15 -17.00 -2.68 -0.78
CA TYR A 15 -16.48 -4.04 -0.94
C TYR A 15 -15.17 -4.09 -1.75
N ASP A 16 -15.03 -3.23 -2.77
CA ASP A 16 -13.84 -3.21 -3.61
C ASP A 16 -12.65 -2.63 -2.86
N LEU A 17 -12.86 -1.53 -2.11
CA LEU A 17 -11.84 -0.97 -1.22
C LEU A 17 -11.39 -2.00 -0.17
N LYS A 18 -12.35 -2.68 0.49
CA LYS A 18 -12.08 -3.75 1.45
C LYS A 18 -11.18 -4.83 0.86
N ARG A 19 -11.59 -5.39 -0.28
CA ARG A 19 -10.85 -6.47 -0.96
C ARG A 19 -9.44 -6.03 -1.34
N MET A 20 -9.27 -4.80 -1.81
CA MET A 20 -7.96 -4.28 -2.20
C MET A 20 -7.06 -4.00 -0.98
N ALA A 21 -7.60 -3.45 0.11
CA ALA A 21 -6.87 -3.22 1.36
C ALA A 21 -6.38 -4.55 1.97
N LEU A 22 -7.25 -5.55 2.10
CA LEU A 22 -6.88 -6.88 2.61
C LEU A 22 -5.77 -7.53 1.76
N ARG A 23 -5.79 -7.30 0.44
CA ARG A 23 -4.72 -7.79 -0.45
C ARG A 23 -3.38 -7.15 -0.15
N TRP A 24 -3.34 -5.87 0.23
CA TRP A 24 -2.10 -5.21 0.65
C TRP A 24 -1.64 -5.70 2.02
N LEU A 25 -2.55 -5.82 2.99
CA LEU A 25 -2.26 -6.36 4.31
C LEU A 25 -1.64 -7.75 4.23
N LYS A 26 -2.14 -8.64 3.36
CA LYS A 26 -1.56 -9.99 3.16
C LYS A 26 -0.18 -10.00 2.51
N LYS A 27 0.20 -8.96 1.78
CA LYS A 27 1.43 -8.93 0.98
C LYS A 27 2.64 -8.47 1.77
N VAL A 28 2.45 -7.55 2.71
CA VAL A 28 3.50 -7.03 3.58
C VAL A 28 3.52 -7.90 4.85
N PRO A 29 4.70 -8.32 5.37
CA PRO A 29 4.79 -9.08 6.61
C PRO A 29 4.09 -8.37 7.77
N GLU A 30 3.49 -9.15 8.67
CA GLU A 30 2.69 -8.63 9.79
C GLU A 30 3.50 -7.70 10.70
N GLU A 31 4.77 -8.04 10.95
CA GLU A 31 5.70 -7.28 11.79
C GLU A 31 5.97 -5.86 11.25
N ASP A 32 6.00 -5.69 9.94
CA ASP A 32 6.26 -4.38 9.31
C ASP A 32 5.10 -3.42 9.52
N TRP A 33 3.87 -3.92 9.70
CA TRP A 33 2.71 -3.07 9.98
C TRP A 33 2.76 -2.41 11.36
N GLU A 34 3.63 -2.83 12.27
CA GLU A 34 3.84 -2.12 13.55
C GLU A 34 4.38 -0.70 13.36
N GLN A 35 4.98 -0.40 12.20
CA GLN A 35 5.44 0.95 11.85
C GLN A 35 4.33 1.82 11.25
N PHE A 36 3.20 1.21 10.87
CA PHE A 36 2.08 1.91 10.26
C PHE A 36 1.35 2.75 11.31
N LYS A 37 1.12 4.03 10.99
CA LYS A 37 0.39 4.96 11.85
C LYS A 37 -0.79 5.52 11.06
N PRO A 38 -2.00 4.93 11.17
CA PRO A 38 -3.16 5.39 10.45
C PRO A 38 -3.52 6.80 10.91
N GLY A 39 -3.90 7.63 9.95
CA GLY A 39 -4.49 8.93 10.22
C GLY A 39 -5.93 8.81 10.75
N ARG A 40 -6.55 9.96 11.00
CA ARG A 40 -8.00 10.03 11.21
C ARG A 40 -8.66 10.24 9.86
N GLY A 41 -9.45 9.28 9.39
CA GLY A 41 -10.10 9.32 8.08
C GLY A 41 -11.20 8.28 7.93
N GLY A 42 -11.87 8.28 6.78
CA GLY A 42 -12.83 7.23 6.42
C GLY A 42 -12.16 6.07 5.68
N ASP A 43 -12.98 5.15 5.17
CA ASP A 43 -12.55 3.93 4.47
C ASP A 43 -11.56 4.23 3.32
N PHE A 44 -11.79 5.31 2.57
CA PHE A 44 -10.95 5.69 1.44
C PHE A 44 -9.57 6.22 1.88
N GLU A 45 -9.53 7.05 2.93
CA GLU A 45 -8.28 7.53 3.49
C GLU A 45 -7.44 6.37 4.04
N LEU A 46 -8.04 5.48 4.84
CA LEU A 46 -7.33 4.32 5.38
C LEU A 46 -6.83 3.38 4.29
N PHE A 47 -7.64 3.13 3.24
CA PHE A 47 -7.20 2.37 2.07
C PHE A 47 -5.99 2.99 1.38
N ASN A 48 -5.97 4.32 1.20
CA ASN A 48 -4.86 5.02 0.56
C ASN A 48 -3.59 4.94 1.40
N GLU A 49 -3.70 5.08 2.72
CA GLU A 49 -2.58 4.96 3.65
C GLU A 49 -1.99 3.55 3.62
N ILE A 50 -2.82 2.51 3.72
CA ILE A 50 -2.41 1.09 3.59
C ILE A 50 -1.72 0.85 2.25
N SER A 51 -2.33 1.33 1.16
CA SER A 51 -1.77 1.17 -0.20
C SER A 51 -0.43 1.87 -0.36
N THR A 52 -0.26 3.04 0.26
CA THR A 52 0.96 3.84 0.21
C THR A 52 2.07 3.17 1.02
N PHE A 53 1.76 2.74 2.24
CA PHE A 53 2.70 2.01 3.09
C PHE A 53 3.21 0.75 2.41
N ALA A 54 2.30 -0.08 1.88
CA ALA A 54 2.68 -1.31 1.20
C ALA A 54 3.53 -1.05 -0.05
N ARG A 55 3.22 0.01 -0.82
CA ARG A 55 4.07 0.41 -1.96
C ARG A 55 5.46 0.84 -1.50
N LYS A 56 5.55 1.65 -0.43
CA LYS A 56 6.84 2.07 0.14
C LYS A 56 7.69 0.86 0.51
N TYR A 57 7.09 -0.09 1.23
CA TYR A 57 7.73 -1.33 1.64
C TYR A 57 8.34 -2.09 0.46
N PHE A 58 7.57 -2.31 -0.61
CA PHE A 58 8.08 -3.03 -1.78
C PHE A 58 9.12 -2.25 -2.58
N LEU A 59 9.08 -0.92 -2.56
CA LEU A 59 10.10 -0.08 -3.19
C LEU A 59 11.41 -0.10 -2.40
N GLN A 60 11.34 -0.05 -1.06
CA GLN A 60 12.49 -0.24 -0.18
C GLN A 60 13.18 -1.59 -0.43
N LEU A 61 12.39 -2.66 -0.57
CA LEU A 61 12.93 -3.99 -0.91
C LEU A 61 13.54 -4.07 -2.32
N ALA A 62 13.03 -3.31 -3.28
CA ALA A 62 13.46 -3.39 -4.67
C ALA A 62 14.74 -2.59 -4.97
N ASP A 63 14.90 -1.41 -4.36
CA ASP A 63 15.97 -0.45 -4.71
C ASP A 63 16.73 0.12 -3.48
N GLY A 64 16.46 -0.33 -2.25
CA GLY A 64 17.14 0.17 -1.04
C GLY A 64 16.86 1.64 -0.74
N ILE A 65 15.65 2.12 -1.06
CA ILE A 65 15.30 3.54 -0.99
C ILE A 65 14.64 3.88 0.35
N ASP A 66 15.41 4.33 1.33
CA ASP A 66 14.87 4.66 2.66
C ASP A 66 14.15 6.01 2.76
N ASP A 67 14.51 6.98 1.91
CA ASP A 67 14.12 8.41 2.06
C ASP A 67 13.21 8.96 0.95
N MET A 68 12.22 8.17 0.49
CA MET A 68 11.19 8.68 -0.43
C MET A 68 9.91 9.13 0.28
N SER A 69 9.40 10.29 -0.14
CA SER A 69 8.09 10.80 0.24
C SER A 69 6.94 10.01 -0.44
N PRO A 70 5.71 10.04 0.12
CA PRO A 70 4.54 9.37 -0.46
C PRO A 70 4.24 9.70 -1.93
N ASP A 71 4.48 10.96 -2.33
CA ASP A 71 4.27 11.41 -3.71
C ASP A 71 5.30 10.80 -4.67
N GLU A 72 6.56 10.73 -4.24
CA GLU A 72 7.64 10.10 -5.01
C GLU A 72 7.42 8.60 -5.14
N ILE A 73 6.97 7.92 -4.08
CA ILE A 73 6.56 6.51 -4.11
C ILE A 73 5.45 6.29 -5.14
N THR A 74 4.45 7.19 -5.16
CA THR A 74 3.35 7.12 -6.11
C THR A 74 3.81 7.36 -7.55
N ALA A 75 4.73 8.31 -7.77
CA ALA A 75 5.32 8.59 -9.07
C ALA A 75 6.18 7.41 -9.57
N LEU A 76 7.04 6.85 -8.72
CA LEU A 76 7.89 5.72 -9.05
C LEU A 76 7.06 4.46 -9.35
N ALA A 77 6.03 4.18 -8.56
CA ALA A 77 5.10 3.08 -8.82
C ALA A 77 4.38 3.24 -10.17
N LYS A 78 3.97 4.47 -10.55
CA LYS A 78 3.40 4.76 -11.87
C LYS A 78 4.44 4.51 -12.98
N GLU A 79 5.69 4.92 -12.78
CA GLU A 79 6.75 4.74 -13.76
C GLU A 79 7.12 3.26 -13.97
N ILE A 80 7.25 2.48 -12.90
CA ILE A 80 7.48 1.03 -12.96
C ILE A 80 6.35 0.33 -13.73
N ARG A 81 5.09 0.69 -13.44
CA ARG A 81 3.92 0.16 -14.16
C ARG A 81 3.96 0.50 -15.65
N LYS A 82 4.36 1.72 -16.01
CA LYS A 82 4.51 2.17 -17.40
C LYS A 82 5.61 1.39 -18.14
N ARG A 83 6.76 1.16 -17.49
CA ARG A 83 7.86 0.34 -18.05
C ARG A 83 7.43 -1.11 -18.27
N LYS A 84 6.67 -1.69 -17.34
CA LYS A 84 6.16 -3.07 -17.45
C LYS A 84 5.16 -3.24 -18.60
N ASN A 85 4.29 -2.26 -18.83
CA ASN A 85 3.34 -2.29 -19.94
C ASN A 85 4.03 -2.11 -21.31
N ARG A 86 5.12 -1.34 -21.40
CA ARG A 86 5.90 -1.22 -22.65
C ARG A 86 6.52 -2.55 -23.08
N LYS A 87 7.00 -3.36 -22.14
CA LYS A 87 7.57 -4.68 -22.42
C LYS A 87 6.55 -5.76 -22.88
N ILE A 88 5.25 -5.47 -22.82
CA ILE A 88 4.19 -6.41 -23.25
C ILE A 88 3.77 -6.14 -24.71
N VAL A 89 4.18 -4.99 -25.28
CA VAL A 89 3.77 -4.54 -26.62
C VAL A 89 4.90 -4.70 -27.65
N ASP A 90 6.11 -5.06 -27.22
CA ASP A 90 7.22 -5.57 -28.05
C ASP A 90 7.28 -7.10 -27.95
#